data_AF-A0A7V2SB86-F1
#
_entry.id   AF-A0A7V2SB86-F1
#
_cell.length_a   1.000
_cell.length_b   1.000
_cell.length_c   1.000
_cell.angle_alpha   90.00
_cell.angle_beta   90.00
_cell.angle_gamma   90.00
#
_symmetry.space_group_name_H-M   'P 1'
#
loop_
_entity.id
_entity.type
_entity.pdbx_description
1 polymer ?
#
loop_
_entity_poly.entity_id
_entity_poly.type
_entity_poly.pdbx_seq_one_letter_code
_entity_poly.pdbx_strand_id
1 'polypeptide(L)'
;MNHDIVEKNIGLMALLIIIVVSIAGLVEIVPLFFLNSTTKPIEGLKPLNALQLEGRDIYIREGCHVCHTQMIRPFRSETERYGHYSVAGESVYNRPFLWGSKRTGPDLARVGGRYSDDWHRVHLNNPRDVVPESNMPAFPWLSENVLTGE
;
A
#
# COMPACT_ATOMS: atom_id res chain seq x y z
N MET A 1 21.88 -28.09 31.93
CA MET A 1 22.13 -27.30 30.71
C MET A 1 23.14 -26.21 31.05
N ASN A 2 24.28 -26.14 30.37
CA ASN A 2 25.36 -25.17 30.65
C ASN A 2 25.05 -23.81 29.98
N HIS A 3 24.08 -23.07 30.53
CA HIS A 3 23.76 -21.72 30.04
C HIS A 3 24.88 -20.71 30.31
N ASP A 4 25.64 -20.92 31.38
CA ASP A 4 26.79 -20.11 31.78
C ASP A 4 27.82 -19.87 30.65
N ILE A 5 27.97 -20.84 29.74
CA ILE A 5 28.91 -20.73 28.62
C ILE A 5 28.46 -19.64 27.64
N VAL A 6 27.15 -19.51 27.39
CA VAL A 6 26.61 -18.50 26.49
C VAL A 6 26.56 -17.14 27.19
N GLU A 7 26.07 -17.10 28.43
CA GLU A 7 25.88 -15.85 29.18
C GLU A 7 27.20 -15.11 29.47
N LYS A 8 28.31 -15.84 29.65
CA LYS A 8 29.64 -15.24 29.93
C LYS A 8 30.40 -14.83 28.66
N ASN A 9 29.94 -15.22 27.47
CA ASN A 9 30.64 -14.96 26.21
C ASN A 9 29.80 -14.07 25.27
N ILE A 10 30.03 -12.76 25.30
CA ILE A 10 29.23 -11.79 24.55
C ILE A 10 29.23 -12.02 23.03
N GLY A 11 30.37 -12.48 22.46
CA GLY A 11 30.47 -12.80 21.04
C GLY A 11 29.64 -14.02 20.64
N LEU A 12 29.64 -15.06 21.50
CA LEU A 12 28.81 -16.25 21.30
C LEU A 12 27.33 -15.91 21.43
N MET A 13 26.96 -15.13 22.44
CA MET A 13 25.58 -14.66 22.62
C MET A 13 25.08 -13.83 21.42
N ALA A 14 25.88 -12.87 20.94
CA ALA A 14 25.53 -12.06 19.78
C ALA A 14 25.33 -12.91 18.51
N LEU A 15 26.22 -13.87 18.27
CA LEU A 15 26.12 -14.79 17.12
C LEU A 15 24.84 -15.63 17.18
N LEU A 16 24.51 -16.17 18.36
CA LEU A 16 23.28 -16.95 18.55
C LEU A 16 22.02 -16.10 18.33
N ILE A 17 22.00 -14.85 18.82
CA ILE A 17 20.88 -13.92 18.58
C ILE A 17 20.70 -13.66 17.08
N ILE A 18 21.79 -13.36 16.36
CA ILE A 18 21.74 -13.11 14.92
C ILE A 18 21.15 -14.32 14.19
N ILE A 19 21.60 -15.54 14.53
CA ILE A 19 21.09 -16.76 13.92
C ILE A 19 19.58 -16.90 14.17
N VAL A 20 19.15 -16.79 15.44
CA VAL A 20 17.74 -16.98 15.80
C VAL A 20 16.82 -15.94 15.14
N VAL A 21 17.21 -14.66 15.15
CA VAL A 21 16.42 -13.58 14.53
C VAL A 21 16.38 -13.74 13.00
N SER A 22 17.47 -14.18 12.37
CA SER A 22 17.55 -14.34 10.91
C SER A 22 16.65 -15.46 10.40
N ILE A 23 16.40 -16.52 11.18
CA ILE A 23 15.57 -17.65 10.76
C ILE A 23 14.16 -17.19 10.37
N ALA A 24 13.53 -16.30 11.13
CA ALA A 24 12.19 -15.79 10.83
C ALA A 24 12.16 -15.06 9.46
N GLY A 25 13.11 -14.14 9.23
CA GLY A 25 13.21 -13.42 7.97
C GLY A 25 13.49 -14.33 6.77
N LEU A 26 14.36 -15.34 6.95
CA LEU A 26 14.65 -16.31 5.90
C LEU A 26 13.42 -17.16 5.54
N VAL A 27 12.66 -17.62 6.54
CA VAL A 27 11.49 -18.48 6.30
C VAL A 27 10.30 -17.69 5.73
N GLU A 28 10.10 -16.44 6.14
CA GLU A 28 8.95 -15.64 5.69
C GLU A 28 9.21 -14.91 4.37
N ILE A 29 10.40 -14.33 4.17
CA ILE A 29 10.66 -13.43 3.03
C ILE A 29 11.23 -14.20 1.83
N VAL A 30 12.20 -15.09 2.04
CA VAL A 30 12.94 -15.72 0.93
C VAL A 30 12.01 -16.53 0.01
N PRO A 31 11.08 -17.37 0.52
CA PRO A 31 10.18 -18.12 -0.34
C PRO A 31 9.27 -17.23 -1.20
N LEU A 32 8.89 -16.04 -0.73
CA LEU A 32 7.99 -15.12 -1.46
C LEU A 32 8.60 -14.62 -2.78
N PHE A 33 9.93 -14.58 -2.90
CA PHE A 33 10.60 -14.24 -4.17
C PHE A 33 10.41 -15.30 -5.26
N PHE A 34 10.09 -16.53 -4.89
CA PHE A 34 9.98 -17.67 -5.81
C PHE A 34 8.54 -18.13 -6.02
N LEU A 35 7.59 -17.61 -5.25
CA LEU A 35 6.18 -17.94 -5.39
C LEU A 35 5.55 -17.18 -6.57
N ASN A 36 5.07 -17.93 -7.56
CA ASN A 36 4.40 -17.36 -8.74
C ASN A 36 3.13 -16.58 -8.38
N SER A 37 2.44 -16.97 -7.31
CA SER A 37 1.21 -16.30 -6.85
C SER A 37 1.43 -14.87 -6.37
N THR A 38 2.65 -14.52 -5.96
CA THR A 38 3.01 -13.18 -5.44
C THR A 38 3.87 -12.38 -6.43
N THR A 39 4.47 -13.03 -7.42
CA THR A 39 5.40 -12.41 -8.37
C THR A 39 4.83 -12.21 -9.78
N LYS A 40 3.77 -12.95 -10.16
CA LYS A 40 3.17 -12.81 -11.50
C LYS A 40 2.04 -11.78 -11.49
N PRO A 41 2.04 -10.81 -12.42
CA PRO A 41 0.93 -9.88 -12.58
C PRO A 41 -0.32 -10.63 -13.05
N ILE A 42 -1.51 -10.08 -12.74
CA ILE A 42 -2.76 -10.59 -13.32
C ILE A 42 -2.78 -10.37 -14.84
N GLU A 43 -3.57 -11.18 -15.54
CA GLU A 43 -3.71 -11.07 -16.98
C GLU A 43 -4.19 -9.67 -17.40
N GLY A 44 -3.52 -9.09 -18.39
CA GLY A 44 -3.82 -7.76 -18.92
C GLY A 44 -3.29 -6.59 -18.08
N LEU A 45 -2.70 -6.81 -16.91
CA LEU A 45 -2.12 -5.73 -16.10
C LEU A 45 -0.86 -5.17 -16.78
N LYS A 46 -0.89 -3.87 -17.05
CA LYS A 46 0.26 -3.11 -17.56
C LYS A 46 0.86 -2.26 -16.44
N PRO A 47 2.16 -1.95 -16.50
CA PRO A 47 2.75 -0.91 -15.67
C PRO A 47 1.99 0.42 -15.82
N LEU A 48 2.02 1.24 -14.76
CA LEU A 48 1.43 2.57 -14.78
C LEU A 48 2.08 3.41 -15.89
N ASN A 49 1.28 4.21 -16.59
CA ASN A 49 1.81 5.20 -17.51
C ASN A 49 2.49 6.36 -16.72
N ALA A 50 3.24 7.22 -17.41
CA ALA A 50 4.02 8.29 -16.77
C ALA A 50 3.18 9.18 -15.85
N LEU A 51 1.99 9.60 -16.30
CA LEU A 51 1.11 10.46 -15.51
C LEU A 51 0.52 9.73 -14.29
N GLN A 52 0.17 8.46 -14.44
CA GLN A 52 -0.31 7.63 -13.33
C GLN A 52 0.78 7.34 -12.30
N LEU A 53 2.03 7.16 -12.75
CA LEU A 53 3.17 6.95 -11.88
C LEU A 53 3.44 8.21 -11.04
N GLU A 54 3.48 9.38 -11.68
CA GLU A 54 3.64 10.65 -10.97
C GLU A 54 2.47 10.94 -10.02
N GLY A 55 1.23 10.68 -10.47
CA GLY A 55 0.05 10.79 -9.61
C GLY A 55 0.09 9.84 -8.40
N ARG A 56 0.72 8.67 -8.55
CA ARG A 56 0.95 7.73 -7.43
C ARG A 56 2.01 8.26 -6.47
N ASP A 57 3.06 8.90 -6.96
CA ASP A 57 4.09 9.48 -6.11
C ASP A 57 3.56 10.70 -5.36
N ILE A 58 2.67 11.49 -5.98
CA ILE A 58 1.85 12.50 -5.28
C ILE A 58 0.98 11.86 -4.20
N TYR A 59 0.28 10.76 -4.50
CA TYR A 59 -0.54 10.05 -3.50
C TYR A 59 0.29 9.60 -2.28
N ILE A 60 1.56 9.23 -2.49
CA ILE A 60 2.50 8.91 -1.41
C ILE A 60 2.91 10.18 -0.66
N ARG A 61 3.33 11.23 -1.38
CA ARG A 61 3.79 12.53 -0.84
C ARG A 61 2.73 13.18 0.04
N GLU A 62 1.46 13.13 -0.38
CA GLU A 62 0.32 13.69 0.34
C GLU A 62 -0.17 12.81 1.51
N GLY A 63 0.43 11.63 1.70
CA GLY A 63 0.08 10.76 2.83
C GLY A 63 -1.30 10.12 2.72
N CYS A 64 -1.90 10.04 1.52
CA CYS A 64 -3.25 9.48 1.32
C CYS A 64 -3.37 8.05 1.88
N HIS A 65 -2.30 7.27 1.77
CA HIS A 65 -2.16 5.91 2.30
C HIS A 65 -2.27 5.80 3.84
N VAL A 66 -2.18 6.91 4.58
CA VAL A 66 -2.37 6.95 6.03
C VAL A 66 -3.86 6.87 6.41
N CYS A 67 -4.75 7.34 5.52
CA CYS A 67 -6.20 7.34 5.72
C CYS A 67 -6.91 6.28 4.88
N HIS A 68 -6.34 5.91 3.73
CA HIS A 68 -6.96 5.03 2.75
C HIS A 68 -6.12 3.77 2.50
N THR A 69 -6.78 2.62 2.55
CA THR A 69 -6.20 1.35 2.14
C THR A 69 -6.40 1.10 0.65
N GLN A 70 -5.56 0.24 0.08
CA GLN A 70 -5.74 -0.34 -1.26
C GLN A 70 -5.60 -1.86 -1.17
N MET A 71 -6.40 -2.48 -0.31
CA MET A 71 -6.41 -3.93 -0.10
C MET A 71 -7.77 -4.37 0.43
N ILE A 72 -8.61 -4.88 -0.46
CA ILE A 72 -9.94 -5.38 -0.11
C ILE A 72 -9.80 -6.81 0.43
N ARG A 73 -10.32 -7.04 1.63
CA ARG A 73 -10.26 -8.36 2.28
C ARG A 73 -11.32 -9.32 1.73
N PRO A 74 -11.09 -10.65 1.74
CA PRO A 74 -12.00 -11.65 1.18
C PRO A 74 -13.20 -11.95 2.10
N PHE A 75 -13.89 -10.91 2.54
CA PHE A 75 -15.15 -11.00 3.29
C PHE A 75 -16.30 -10.48 2.44
N ARG A 76 -17.47 -11.12 2.55
CA ARG A 76 -18.67 -10.73 1.79
C ARG A 76 -19.00 -9.24 1.94
N SER A 77 -18.96 -8.71 3.17
CA SER A 77 -19.26 -7.31 3.46
C SER A 77 -18.27 -6.32 2.84
N GLU A 78 -17.00 -6.70 2.69
CA GLU A 78 -16.02 -5.89 1.98
C GLU A 78 -16.25 -5.97 0.48
N THR A 79 -16.57 -7.16 -0.03
CA THR A 79 -16.79 -7.31 -1.47
C THR A 79 -18.05 -6.63 -1.97
N GLU A 80 -19.12 -6.61 -1.17
CA GLU A 80 -20.35 -5.86 -1.48
C GLU A 80 -20.10 -4.34 -1.47
N ARG A 81 -19.18 -3.85 -0.63
CA ARG A 81 -18.86 -2.43 -0.52
C ARG A 81 -17.86 -1.95 -1.57
N TYR A 82 -16.77 -2.68 -1.75
CA TYR A 82 -15.59 -2.25 -2.52
C TYR A 82 -15.36 -3.06 -3.81
N GLY A 83 -16.12 -4.13 -4.05
CA GLY A 83 -15.95 -5.01 -5.22
C GLY A 83 -15.05 -6.20 -4.92
N HIS A 84 -14.56 -6.91 -5.94
CA HIS A 84 -13.79 -8.15 -5.76
C HIS A 84 -12.65 -8.01 -4.73
N TYR A 85 -12.32 -9.05 -3.96
CA TYR A 85 -11.19 -8.95 -3.02
C TYR A 85 -9.88 -8.71 -3.78
N SER A 86 -8.91 -8.06 -3.15
CA SER A 86 -7.63 -7.77 -3.79
C SER A 86 -6.80 -9.04 -3.93
N VAL A 87 -6.04 -9.15 -5.02
CA VAL A 87 -5.16 -10.29 -5.29
C VAL A 87 -3.71 -9.84 -5.43
N ALA A 88 -2.76 -10.69 -5.04
CA ALA A 88 -1.35 -10.32 -5.00
C ALA A 88 -0.82 -9.83 -6.36
N GLY A 89 -1.28 -10.44 -7.46
CA GLY A 89 -0.94 -10.04 -8.83
C GLY A 89 -1.29 -8.60 -9.20
N GLU A 90 -2.24 -7.94 -8.51
CA GLU A 90 -2.60 -6.54 -8.75
C GLU A 90 -1.50 -5.57 -8.28
N SER A 91 -0.66 -5.98 -7.32
CA SER A 91 0.34 -5.11 -6.69
C SER A 91 1.78 -5.34 -7.16
N VAL A 92 2.01 -6.22 -8.15
CA VAL A 92 3.35 -6.63 -8.59
C VAL A 92 4.22 -5.47 -9.08
N TYR A 93 3.60 -4.43 -9.66
CA TYR A 93 4.32 -3.23 -10.12
C TYR A 93 4.46 -2.14 -9.04
N ASN A 94 3.80 -2.26 -7.89
CA ASN A 94 3.77 -1.21 -6.87
C ASN A 94 5.08 -1.20 -6.06
N ARG A 95 5.85 -0.13 -6.17
CA ARG A 95 7.09 0.08 -5.41
C ARG A 95 7.08 1.47 -4.76
N PRO A 96 6.83 1.60 -3.43
CA PRO A 96 6.41 0.54 -2.50
C PRO A 96 4.94 0.09 -2.69
N PHE A 97 4.53 -0.97 -2.01
CA PHE A 97 3.11 -1.36 -1.95
C PHE A 97 2.28 -0.31 -1.19
N LEU A 98 1.00 -0.16 -1.51
CA LEU A 98 0.09 0.85 -0.93
C LEU A 98 -1.17 0.24 -0.29
N TRP A 99 -1.06 -0.97 0.23
CA TRP A 99 -2.18 -1.73 0.82
C TRP A 99 -2.87 -0.98 1.97
N GLY A 100 -2.13 -0.11 2.67
CA GLY A 100 -2.59 0.66 3.81
C GLY A 100 -2.73 -0.18 5.09
N SER A 101 -2.75 0.51 6.23
CA SER A 101 -2.85 -0.10 7.57
C SER A 101 -4.02 0.44 8.39
N LYS A 102 -4.69 1.48 7.90
CA LYS A 102 -5.78 2.18 8.58
C LYS A 102 -6.81 2.67 7.55
N ARG A 103 -8.09 2.63 7.95
CA ARG A 103 -9.21 3.20 7.18
C ARG A 103 -9.88 4.30 7.99
N THR A 104 -9.42 5.53 7.78
CA THR A 104 -10.17 6.73 8.16
C THR A 104 -11.13 7.10 7.05
N GLY A 105 -10.67 7.00 5.80
CA GLY A 105 -11.51 7.03 4.61
C GLY A 105 -11.76 5.63 4.03
N PRO A 106 -12.58 5.52 2.97
CA PRO A 106 -12.88 4.24 2.31
C PRO A 106 -11.65 3.59 1.64
N ASP A 107 -11.72 2.30 1.36
CA ASP A 107 -10.71 1.60 0.55
C ASP A 107 -10.76 2.07 -0.92
N LEU A 108 -9.58 2.26 -1.53
CA LEU A 108 -9.42 2.81 -2.88
C LEU A 108 -8.94 1.79 -3.92
N ALA A 109 -8.82 0.50 -3.58
CA ALA A 109 -8.31 -0.52 -4.50
C ALA A 109 -9.13 -0.65 -5.79
N ARG A 110 -10.41 -0.25 -5.77
CA ARG A 110 -11.34 -0.37 -6.91
C ARG A 110 -12.18 0.89 -7.13
N VAL A 111 -11.54 2.06 -7.02
CA VAL A 111 -12.19 3.35 -7.31
C VAL A 111 -12.26 3.67 -8.81
N GLY A 112 -11.48 2.97 -9.64
CA GLY A 112 -11.44 3.20 -11.09
C GLY A 112 -12.83 3.11 -11.73
N GLY A 113 -13.26 4.22 -12.35
CA GLY A 113 -14.56 4.33 -13.02
C GLY A 113 -15.78 4.46 -12.09
N ARG A 114 -15.61 4.49 -10.76
CA ARG A 114 -16.74 4.71 -9.82
C ARG A 114 -17.20 6.16 -9.76
N TYR A 115 -16.28 7.09 -9.95
CA TYR A 115 -16.53 8.53 -9.93
C TYR A 115 -15.95 9.17 -11.20
N SER A 116 -16.52 10.30 -11.62
CA SER A 116 -15.98 11.08 -12.73
C SER A 116 -14.71 11.84 -12.32
N ASP A 117 -13.88 12.20 -13.29
CA ASP A 117 -12.70 13.03 -13.05
C ASP A 117 -13.07 14.38 -12.42
N ASP A 118 -14.21 14.97 -12.80
CA ASP A 118 -14.71 16.21 -12.21
C ASP A 118 -15.09 16.04 -10.74
N TRP A 119 -15.70 14.91 -10.38
CA TRP A 119 -15.95 14.60 -8.97
C TRP A 119 -14.65 14.51 -8.19
N HIS A 120 -13.63 13.85 -8.74
CA HIS A 120 -12.31 13.77 -8.11
C HIS A 120 -11.65 15.15 -7.95
N ARG A 121 -11.75 16.03 -8.95
CA ARG A 121 -11.23 17.42 -8.88
C ARG A 121 -11.88 18.21 -7.75
N VAL A 122 -13.22 18.20 -7.68
CA VAL A 122 -13.96 18.94 -6.63
C VAL A 122 -13.69 18.34 -5.26
N HIS A 123 -13.74 17.01 -5.13
CA HIS A 123 -13.50 16.31 -3.88
C HIS A 123 -12.08 16.55 -3.34
N LEU A 124 -11.05 16.50 -4.18
CA LEU A 124 -9.67 16.76 -3.74
C LEU A 124 -9.45 18.24 -3.41
N ASN A 125 -10.09 19.16 -4.14
CA ASN A 125 -10.00 20.59 -3.84
C ASN A 125 -10.61 20.93 -2.49
N ASN A 126 -11.80 20.41 -2.19
CA ASN A 126 -12.43 20.52 -0.88
C ASN A 126 -13.44 19.37 -0.67
N PRO A 127 -13.09 18.34 0.12
CA PRO A 127 -13.94 17.16 0.29
C PRO A 127 -15.34 17.47 0.82
N ARG A 128 -15.47 18.55 1.61
CA ARG A 128 -16.73 18.96 2.23
C ARG A 128 -17.75 19.56 1.25
N ASP A 129 -17.32 19.90 0.03
CA ASP A 129 -18.23 20.42 -1.00
C ASP A 129 -19.10 19.32 -1.61
N VAL A 130 -18.62 18.06 -1.59
CA VAL A 130 -19.38 16.90 -2.09
C VAL A 130 -19.74 15.88 -1.02
N VAL A 131 -19.04 15.89 0.12
CA VAL A 131 -19.32 15.05 1.30
C VAL A 131 -19.21 15.93 2.54
N PRO A 132 -20.29 16.61 2.96
CA PRO A 132 -20.26 17.61 4.04
C PRO A 132 -19.63 17.15 5.36
N GLU A 133 -19.81 15.87 5.69
CA GLU A 133 -19.28 15.22 6.90
C GLU A 133 -17.83 14.72 6.76
N SER A 134 -17.18 14.94 5.61
CA SER A 134 -15.84 14.45 5.35
C SER A 134 -14.81 15.06 6.30
N ASN A 135 -14.01 14.20 6.91
CA ASN A 135 -12.84 14.58 7.71
C ASN A 135 -11.53 14.56 6.89
N MET A 136 -11.61 14.30 5.59
CA MET A 136 -10.45 14.32 4.71
C MET A 136 -9.92 15.76 4.56
N PRO A 137 -8.59 15.99 4.61
CA PRO A 137 -7.99 17.30 4.32
C PRO A 137 -8.30 17.77 2.90
N ALA A 138 -8.28 19.09 2.69
CA ALA A 138 -8.37 19.68 1.37
C ALA A 138 -6.97 19.77 0.73
N PHE A 139 -6.88 19.51 -0.57
CA PHE A 139 -5.64 19.52 -1.37
C PHE A 139 -5.72 20.53 -2.55
N PRO A 140 -6.09 21.81 -2.32
CA PRO A 140 -6.31 22.78 -3.39
C PRO A 140 -5.06 23.03 -4.26
N TRP A 141 -3.87 22.92 -3.66
CA TRP A 141 -2.59 23.11 -4.36
C TRP A 141 -2.34 22.11 -5.50
N LEU A 142 -3.05 20.97 -5.53
CA LEU A 142 -2.97 20.04 -6.65
C LEU A 142 -3.50 20.65 -7.96
N SER A 143 -4.35 21.68 -7.87
CA SER A 143 -4.86 22.41 -9.02
C SER A 143 -3.93 23.54 -9.48
N GLU A 144 -3.08 24.03 -8.59
CA GLU A 144 -2.17 25.16 -8.83
C GLU A 144 -0.79 24.71 -9.33
N ASN A 145 -0.34 23.55 -8.87
CA ASN A 145 0.97 23.01 -9.21
C ASN A 145 0.97 22.29 -10.56
N VAL A 146 2.01 22.53 -11.36
CA VAL A 146 2.20 21.92 -12.68
C VAL A 146 3.33 20.89 -12.61
N LEU A 147 3.09 19.72 -13.21
CA LEU A 147 4.11 18.69 -13.38
C LEU A 147 5.06 19.06 -14.51
N THR A 148 6.35 19.16 -14.22
CA THR A 148 7.38 19.53 -15.20
C THR A 148 7.81 18.35 -16.06
N GLY A 149 7.81 17.13 -15.51
CA GLY A 149 8.24 15.91 -16.21
C GLY A 149 9.75 15.85 -16.48
N GLU A 150 10.53 16.72 -15.82
CA GLU A 150 12.00 16.71 -15.79
C GLU A 150 12.55 15.81 -14.69
#